data_AF-A0A950YKJ1-F1
#
_entry.id   AF-A0A950YKJ1-F1
#
_cell.length_a   1.000
_cell.length_b   1.000
_cell.length_c   1.000
_cell.angle_alpha   90.00
_cell.angle_beta   90.00
_cell.angle_gamma   90.00
#
_symmetry.space_group_name_H-M   'P 1'
#
loop_
_entity.id
_entity.type
_entity.pdbx_description
1 polymer ?
#
loop_
_entity_poly.entity_id
_entity_poly.type
_entity_poly.pdbx_seq_one_letter_code
_entity_poly.pdbx_strand_id
1 'polypeptide(L)'
;MGDDERSPEQDVHHALNEPASDPDPTEWPDPYDKRPDPRDPAAEDEEMDFGDIHTPTGATSTSEPHHEEDPEVDPRKANPHEPTRRERRRAGH
;
A
#
# COMPACT_ATOMS: atom_id res chain seq x y z
N MET A 1 -36.70 -30.33 0.33
CA MET A 1 -35.40 -30.37 -0.36
C MET A 1 -35.30 -29.08 -1.15
N GLY A 2 -34.24 -28.31 -0.96
CA GLY A 2 -34.02 -27.05 -1.67
C GLY A 2 -33.30 -27.35 -2.96
N ASP A 3 -33.96 -27.10 -4.08
CA ASP A 3 -33.34 -27.10 -5.39
C ASP A 3 -32.85 -25.66 -5.65
N ASP A 4 -31.66 -25.37 -5.13
CA ASP A 4 -30.86 -24.21 -5.49
C ASP A 4 -30.23 -24.50 -6.86
N GLU A 5 -31.07 -24.65 -7.89
CA GLU A 5 -30.63 -24.65 -9.29
C GLU A 5 -30.36 -23.20 -9.70
N ARG A 6 -29.32 -22.61 -9.08
CA ARG A 6 -28.64 -21.47 -9.69
C ARG A 6 -28.02 -22.01 -10.96
N SER A 7 -28.55 -21.58 -12.10
CA SER A 7 -27.93 -21.74 -13.41
C SER A 7 -26.41 -21.62 -13.25
N PRO A 8 -25.59 -22.45 -13.91
CA PRO A 8 -24.17 -22.15 -14.07
C PRO A 8 -24.08 -21.01 -15.09
N GLU A 9 -24.64 -19.85 -14.73
CA GLU A 9 -24.13 -18.56 -15.13
C GLU A 9 -22.67 -18.64 -14.75
N GLN A 10 -21.84 -19.01 -15.72
CA GLN A 10 -20.41 -19.05 -15.60
C GLN A 10 -20.04 -17.76 -14.90
N ASP A 11 -19.63 -17.90 -13.65
CA ASP A 11 -19.34 -16.77 -12.79
C ASP A 11 -18.48 -15.82 -13.63
N VAL A 12 -18.96 -14.60 -13.85
CA VAL A 12 -18.30 -13.63 -14.73
C VAL A 12 -16.85 -13.42 -14.34
N HIS A 13 -16.51 -13.73 -13.08
CA HIS A 13 -15.17 -13.73 -12.53
C HIS A 13 -14.36 -14.98 -12.91
N HIS A 14 -14.99 -16.12 -13.20
CA HIS A 14 -14.35 -17.36 -13.65
C HIS A 14 -13.73 -17.22 -15.05
N ALA A 15 -14.33 -16.39 -15.92
CA ALA A 15 -13.78 -16.08 -17.24
C ALA A 15 -12.55 -15.13 -17.17
N LEU A 16 -12.35 -14.42 -16.06
CA LEU A 16 -11.24 -13.48 -15.86
C LEU A 16 -10.03 -14.10 -15.14
N ASN A 17 -10.14 -15.35 -14.70
CA ASN A 17 -9.08 -16.07 -13.99
C ASN A 17 -8.11 -16.81 -14.93
N GLU A 18 -8.27 -16.69 -16.25
CA GLU A 18 -7.31 -17.26 -17.20
C GLU A 18 -6.03 -16.40 -17.25
N PRO A 19 -4.86 -16.94 -16.85
CA PRO A 19 -3.61 -16.19 -16.93
C PRO A 19 -3.28 -15.85 -18.39
N ALA A 20 -2.64 -14.70 -18.60
CA ALA A 20 -2.17 -14.32 -19.92
C ALA A 20 -1.28 -15.43 -20.51
N SER A 21 -1.53 -15.84 -21.75
CA SER A 21 -0.83 -16.98 -22.37
C SER A 21 0.64 -16.71 -22.66
N ASP A 22 1.01 -15.43 -22.80
CA ASP A 22 2.37 -14.97 -23.07
C ASP A 22 2.64 -13.68 -22.28
N PRO A 23 2.87 -13.76 -20.96
CA PRO A 23 3.25 -12.60 -20.18
C PRO A 23 4.68 -12.22 -20.60
N ASP A 24 4.90 -10.95 -20.95
CA ASP A 24 6.25 -10.50 -21.26
C ASP A 24 7.12 -10.65 -19.99
N PRO A 25 8.19 -11.46 -20.02
CA PRO A 25 9.06 -11.65 -18.86
C PRO A 25 9.77 -10.35 -18.45
N THR A 26 9.77 -9.33 -19.31
CA THR A 26 10.27 -7.99 -19.02
C THR A 26 9.22 -7.05 -18.44
N GLU A 27 7.92 -7.38 -18.51
CA GLU A 27 6.86 -6.64 -17.80
C GLU A 27 6.92 -6.89 -16.29
N TRP A 28 7.30 -8.10 -15.91
CA TRP A 28 7.53 -8.51 -14.53
C TRP A 28 8.93 -9.09 -14.38
N PRO A 29 9.99 -8.27 -14.53
CA PRO A 29 11.35 -8.75 -14.35
C PRO A 29 11.47 -9.30 -12.93
N ASP A 30 12.05 -10.49 -12.76
CA ASP A 30 12.24 -11.08 -11.44
C ASP A 30 13.07 -10.09 -10.59
N PRO A 31 12.54 -9.61 -9.46
CA PRO A 31 13.28 -8.73 -8.56
C PRO A 31 14.61 -9.32 -8.08
N TYR A 32 14.76 -10.64 -8.18
CA TYR A 32 15.91 -11.39 -7.70
C TYR A 32 16.92 -11.77 -8.79
N ASP A 33 16.60 -11.62 -10.07
CA ASP A 33 17.54 -11.94 -11.17
C ASP A 33 18.81 -11.08 -11.13
N LYS A 34 18.70 -9.85 -10.60
CA LYS A 34 19.82 -8.92 -10.46
C LYS A 34 20.55 -9.06 -9.12
N ARG A 35 20.09 -9.94 -8.23
CA ARG A 35 20.72 -10.06 -6.93
C ARG A 35 22.05 -10.75 -7.08
N PRO A 36 23.11 -10.23 -6.44
CA PRO A 36 24.34 -10.98 -6.31
C PRO A 36 24.05 -12.34 -5.68
N ASP A 37 24.67 -13.40 -6.21
CA ASP A 37 24.56 -14.73 -5.60
C ASP A 37 25.17 -14.66 -4.19
N PRO A 38 24.40 -14.93 -3.12
CA PRO A 38 24.90 -14.87 -1.75
C PRO A 38 25.99 -15.93 -1.45
N ARG A 39 26.28 -16.83 -2.40
CA ARG A 39 27.38 -17.79 -2.34
C ARG A 39 28.57 -17.41 -3.20
N ASP A 40 28.48 -16.33 -4.00
CA ASP A 40 29.58 -15.84 -4.80
C ASP A 40 30.57 -15.08 -3.88
N PRO A 41 31.81 -15.59 -3.70
CA PRO A 41 32.82 -14.91 -2.88
C PRO A 41 33.34 -13.61 -3.52
N ALA A 42 32.94 -13.26 -4.75
CA ALA A 42 33.24 -11.97 -5.37
C ALA A 42 32.15 -10.91 -5.13
N ALA A 43 30.98 -11.30 -4.59
CA ALA A 43 29.84 -10.41 -4.39
C ALA A 43 29.90 -9.56 -3.10
N GLU A 44 30.99 -9.66 -2.34
CA GLU A 44 31.16 -9.03 -1.03
C GLU A 44 31.29 -7.49 -1.12
N ASP A 45 31.52 -6.94 -2.32
CA ASP A 45 31.99 -5.56 -2.55
C ASP A 45 30.91 -4.61 -3.10
N GLU A 46 29.66 -5.06 -3.31
CA GLU A 46 28.55 -4.14 -3.58
C GLU A 46 28.06 -3.54 -2.25
N GLU A 47 28.79 -2.53 -1.76
CA GLU A 47 28.30 -1.59 -0.75
C GLU A 47 27.00 -0.95 -1.29
N MET A 48 25.86 -1.52 -0.91
CA MET A 48 24.57 -0.89 -1.10
C MET A 48 24.58 0.40 -0.26
N ASP A 49 24.73 1.54 -0.94
CA ASP A 49 24.64 2.88 -0.34
C ASP A 49 23.19 3.14 0.10
N PHE A 50 22.84 2.63 1.28
CA PHE A 50 21.56 2.86 1.92
C PHE A 50 21.41 4.31 2.46
N GLY A 51 22.43 5.16 2.27
CA GLY A 51 22.52 6.48 2.86
C GLY A 51 22.72 6.41 4.37
N ASP A 52 23.76 7.08 4.88
CA ASP A 52 24.09 7.15 6.31
C ASP A 52 23.09 7.99 7.16
N ILE A 53 21.90 8.25 6.62
CA ILE A 53 20.89 9.12 7.26
C ILE A 53 19.76 8.28 7.84
N HIS A 54 20.11 7.24 8.58
CA HIS A 54 19.14 6.61 9.47
C HIS A 54 18.99 7.47 10.73
N THR A 55 17.75 7.64 11.18
CA THR A 55 17.50 8.19 12.51
C THR A 55 18.27 7.36 13.53
N PRO A 56 19.10 7.96 14.41
CA PRO A 56 19.90 7.19 15.33
C PRO A 56 19.00 6.36 16.25
N THR A 57 19.48 5.20 16.69
CA THR A 57 18.78 4.35 17.64
C THR A 57 18.44 5.15 18.90
N GLY A 58 17.16 5.28 19.23
CA GLY A 58 16.67 6.11 20.33
C GLY A 58 16.29 7.54 19.95
N ALA A 59 16.28 7.88 18.66
CA ALA A 59 15.71 9.14 18.18
C ALA A 59 14.23 9.24 18.55
N THR A 60 13.86 10.35 19.18
CA THR A 60 12.47 10.70 19.47
C THR A 60 11.88 11.46 18.29
N SER A 61 10.66 11.09 17.86
CA SER A 61 9.93 11.86 16.86
C SER A 61 9.68 13.28 17.36
N THR A 62 9.90 14.27 16.50
CA THR A 62 9.55 15.68 16.76
C THR A 62 8.18 16.05 16.21
N SER A 63 7.43 15.08 15.67
CA SER A 63 6.08 15.34 15.18
C SER A 63 5.16 15.65 16.36
N GLU A 64 4.34 16.69 16.21
CA GLU A 64 3.21 16.93 17.10
C GLU A 64 2.21 15.75 17.05
N PRO A 65 1.44 15.51 18.14
CA PRO A 65 0.41 14.50 18.16
C PRO A 65 -0.65 14.75 17.10
N HIS A 66 -1.38 13.70 16.70
CA HIS A 66 -2.52 13.88 15.80
C HIS A 66 -3.56 14.79 16.47
N HIS A 67 -4.15 15.70 15.72
CA HIS A 67 -5.07 16.72 16.24
C HIS A 67 -6.34 16.16 16.91
N GLU A 68 -6.68 14.89 16.66
CA GLU A 68 -7.76 14.19 17.37
C GLU A 68 -7.35 13.72 18.77
N GLU A 69 -6.05 13.53 18.99
CA GLU A 69 -5.45 13.08 20.25
C GLU A 69 -4.96 14.25 21.12
N ASP A 70 -4.80 15.44 20.52
CA ASP A 70 -4.41 16.65 21.22
C ASP A 70 -5.62 17.37 21.85
N PRO A 71 -5.73 17.40 23.20
CA PRO A 71 -6.84 18.06 23.89
C PRO A 71 -6.80 19.59 23.79
N GLU A 72 -5.67 20.19 23.40
CA GLU A 72 -5.51 21.64 23.23
C GLU A 72 -5.99 22.10 21.83
N VAL A 73 -6.12 21.17 20.88
CA VAL A 73 -6.52 21.47 19.50
C VAL A 73 -8.03 21.25 19.32
N ASP A 74 -8.73 22.27 18.81
CA ASP A 74 -10.13 22.12 18.39
C ASP A 74 -10.17 21.31 17.08
N PRO A 75 -10.73 20.09 17.06
CA PRO A 75 -10.73 19.24 15.86
C PRO A 75 -11.40 19.92 14.66
N ARG A 76 -12.37 20.82 14.91
CA ARG A 76 -13.07 21.56 13.85
C ARG A 76 -12.22 22.63 13.17
N LYS A 77 -11.09 23.00 13.76
CA LYS A 77 -10.14 23.99 13.25
C LYS A 77 -8.84 23.36 12.75
N ALA A 78 -8.59 22.11 13.14
CA ALA A 78 -7.39 21.37 12.79
C ALA A 78 -7.34 20.93 11.32
N ASN A 79 -8.51 20.66 10.72
CA ASN A 79 -8.59 20.23 9.33
C ASN A 79 -9.27 21.30 8.45
N PRO A 80 -8.50 22.18 7.79
CA PRO A 80 -9.06 23.24 6.94
C PRO A 80 -9.75 22.70 5.68
N HIS A 81 -9.57 21.41 5.36
CA HIS A 81 -10.18 20.74 4.21
C HIS A 81 -11.39 19.88 4.58
N GLU A 82 -11.70 19.70 5.88
CA GLU A 82 -12.85 18.90 6.26
C GLU A 82 -14.13 19.71 6.05
N PRO A 83 -15.05 19.26 5.16
CA PRO A 83 -16.29 19.97 4.92
C PRO A 83 -17.06 20.07 6.23
N THR A 84 -17.57 21.27 6.51
CA THR A 84 -18.34 21.51 7.73
C THR A 84 -19.51 20.53 7.81
N ARG A 85 -20.01 20.23 9.02
CA ARG A 85 -21.15 19.31 9.20
C ARG A 85 -22.38 19.71 8.36
N ARG A 86 -22.52 21.01 8.05
CA ARG A 86 -23.58 21.56 7.18
C ARG A 86 -23.33 21.24 5.70
N GLU A 87 -22.07 21.26 5.29
CA GLU A 87 -21.62 21.02 3.92
C GLU A 87 -21.62 19.53 3.58
N ARG A 88 -21.25 18.66 4.54
CA ARG A 88 -21.45 17.20 4.43
C ARG A 88 -22.92 16.81 4.24
N ARG A 89 -23.84 17.50 4.92
CA ARG A 89 -25.28 17.28 4.74
C ARG A 89 -25.81 17.80 3.39
N ARG A 90 -25.12 18.75 2.77
CA ARG A 90 -25.48 19.29 1.44
C ARG A 90 -24.90 18.42 0.32
N ALA A 91 -23.73 17.83 0.52
CA ALA A 91 -23.08 16.94 -0.45
C ALA A 91 -23.67 15.51 -0.49
N GLY A 92 -24.61 15.19 0.41
CA GLY A 92 -25.28 13.89 0.51
C GLY A 92 -26.70 13.85 -0.08
N HIS A 93 -27.00 14.65 -1.12
CA HIS A 93 -28.21 14.50 -1.94
C HIS A 93 -27.83 14.12 -3.36
#